data_AF-A0A0B4E8H9-F1
#
_entry.id   AF-A0A0B4E8H9-F1
#
_cell.length_a   1.000
_cell.length_b   1.000
_cell.length_c   1.000
_cell.angle_alpha   90.00
_cell.angle_beta   90.00
_cell.angle_gamma   90.00
#
_symmetry.space_group_name_H-M   'P 1'
#
loop_
_entity.id
_entity.type
_entity.pdbx_description
1 polymer ?
#
loop_
_entity_poly.entity_id
_entity_poly.type
_entity_poly.pdbx_seq_one_letter_code
_entity_poly.pdbx_strand_id
1 'polypeptide(L)'
;MRLLGCAAGALTLLAGCMTATDHDRIGGQLAVTDARIPGCVEAAGITGEVRVSTEFLGHGAGATVLRNVQPGPNVTEAQAAQATSCINT
;
A
#
# COMPACT_ATOMS: atom_id res chain seq x y z
N MET A 1 -5.45 -42.89 -15.85
CA MET A 1 -5.52 -41.42 -15.95
C MET A 1 -6.14 -40.83 -14.67
N ARG A 2 -5.39 -40.75 -13.55
CA ARG A 2 -5.91 -40.28 -12.24
C ARG A 2 -4.87 -39.48 -11.42
N LEU A 3 -3.85 -38.92 -12.07
CA LEU A 3 -2.76 -38.19 -11.39
C LEU A 3 -2.69 -36.69 -11.75
N LEU A 4 -3.53 -36.23 -12.68
CA LEU A 4 -3.53 -34.83 -13.15
C LEU A 4 -4.33 -33.86 -12.26
N GLY A 5 -5.16 -34.37 -11.34
CA GLY A 5 -5.98 -33.53 -10.45
C GLY A 5 -5.23 -32.93 -9.26
N CYS A 6 -4.27 -33.66 -8.69
CA CYS A 6 -3.53 -33.19 -7.50
C CYS A 6 -2.45 -32.16 -7.85
N ALA A 7 -1.90 -32.20 -9.06
CA ALA A 7 -0.90 -31.25 -9.51
C ALA A 7 -1.49 -29.84 -9.75
N ALA A 8 -2.73 -29.76 -10.25
CA ALA A 8 -3.39 -28.47 -10.48
C ALA A 8 -3.71 -27.73 -9.17
N GLY A 9 -4.16 -28.45 -8.13
CA GLY A 9 -4.40 -27.87 -6.80
C GLY A 9 -3.12 -27.39 -6.12
N ALA A 10 -2.02 -28.12 -6.28
CA ALA A 10 -0.70 -27.71 -5.79
C ALA A 10 -0.13 -26.51 -6.57
N LEU A 11 -0.36 -26.42 -7.88
CA LEU A 11 0.06 -25.28 -8.71
C LEU A 11 -0.71 -23.99 -8.36
N THR A 12 -1.99 -24.06 -7.99
CA THR A 12 -2.75 -22.91 -7.44
C THR A 12 -2.35 -22.55 -6.01
N LEU A 13 -1.73 -23.46 -5.26
CA LEU A 13 -1.16 -23.16 -3.94
C LEU A 13 0.27 -22.59 -4.05
N LEU A 14 1.04 -22.97 -5.08
CA LEU A 14 2.39 -22.47 -5.35
C LEU A 14 2.40 -21.15 -6.13
N ALA A 15 1.42 -20.93 -7.01
CA ALA A 15 1.13 -19.62 -7.57
C ALA A 15 0.25 -18.89 -6.56
N GLY A 16 0.87 -18.09 -5.68
CA GLY A 16 0.16 -17.15 -4.81
C GLY A 16 -0.59 -16.09 -5.62
N CYS A 17 -1.59 -16.51 -6.39
CA CYS A 17 -2.47 -15.65 -7.14
C CYS A 17 -3.31 -14.88 -6.14
N MET A 18 -3.06 -13.58 -6.03
CA MET A 18 -3.99 -12.66 -5.39
C MET A 18 -5.39 -12.98 -5.88
N THR A 19 -6.28 -13.31 -4.95
CA THR A 19 -7.69 -13.53 -5.28
C THR A 19 -8.34 -12.18 -5.56
N ALA A 20 -9.49 -12.18 -6.25
CA ALA A 20 -10.27 -10.96 -6.44
C ALA A 20 -10.60 -10.29 -5.09
N THR A 21 -10.85 -11.09 -4.06
CA THR A 21 -11.06 -10.64 -2.68
C THR A 21 -9.84 -9.92 -2.08
N ASP A 22 -8.62 -10.40 -2.38
CA ASP A 22 -7.39 -9.76 -1.90
C ASP A 22 -7.18 -8.41 -2.59
N HIS A 23 -7.51 -8.32 -3.88
CA HIS A 23 -7.43 -7.08 -4.63
C HIS A 23 -8.41 -6.03 -4.10
N ASP A 24 -9.67 -6.40 -3.86
CA ASP A 24 -10.67 -5.49 -3.29
C ASP A 24 -10.28 -5.01 -1.90
N ARG A 25 -9.71 -5.90 -1.07
CA ARG A 25 -9.19 -5.54 0.26
C ARG A 25 -8.04 -4.54 0.18
N ILE A 26 -7.05 -4.81 -0.67
CA ILE A 26 -5.88 -3.93 -0.86
C ILE A 26 -6.35 -2.58 -1.43
N GLY A 27 -7.27 -2.58 -2.39
CA GLY A 27 -7.88 -1.37 -2.94
C GLY A 27 -8.62 -0.56 -1.87
N GLY A 28 -9.37 -1.22 -0.99
CA GLY A 28 -10.05 -0.59 0.13
C GLY A 28 -9.07 0.04 1.13
N GLN A 29 -8.00 -0.68 1.50
CA GLN A 29 -6.95 -0.14 2.36
C GLN A 29 -6.25 1.05 1.71
N LEU A 30 -5.92 0.95 0.42
CA LEU A 30 -5.31 2.06 -0.33
C LEU A 30 -6.21 3.30 -0.30
N ALA A 31 -7.51 3.14 -0.55
CA ALA A 31 -8.47 4.25 -0.53
C ALA A 31 -8.58 4.93 0.85
N VAL A 32 -8.59 4.12 1.92
CA VAL A 32 -8.60 4.64 3.30
C VAL A 32 -7.31 5.41 3.61
N THR A 33 -6.15 4.86 3.24
CA THR A 33 -4.86 5.51 3.46
C THR A 33 -4.73 6.78 2.62
N ASP A 34 -5.19 6.77 1.37
CA ASP A 34 -5.22 7.94 0.47
C ASP A 34 -6.06 9.08 1.03
N ALA A 35 -7.23 8.76 1.59
CA ALA A 35 -8.14 9.77 2.15
C ALA A 35 -7.53 10.58 3.31
N ARG A 36 -6.49 10.04 3.96
CA ARG A 36 -5.77 10.71 5.06
C ARG A 36 -4.66 11.65 4.59
N ILE A 37 -4.18 11.47 3.35
CA ILE A 37 -3.04 12.22 2.83
C ILE A 37 -3.25 13.74 2.94
N PRO A 38 -4.38 14.33 2.50
CA PRO A 38 -4.54 15.77 2.53
C PRO A 38 -4.38 16.36 3.95
N GLY A 39 -5.06 15.76 4.94
CA GLY A 39 -5.00 16.24 6.32
C GLY A 39 -3.62 16.06 6.97
N CYS A 40 -2.94 14.95 6.68
CA CYS A 40 -1.60 14.70 7.20
C CYS A 40 -0.52 15.58 6.56
N VAL A 41 -0.66 15.89 5.27
CA VAL A 41 0.22 16.82 4.53
C VAL A 41 0.04 18.25 5.06
N GLU A 42 -1.20 18.67 5.29
CA GLU A 42 -1.50 19.97 5.90
C GLU A 42 -0.96 20.05 7.34
N ALA A 43 -1.18 19.02 8.17
CA ALA A 43 -0.67 18.96 9.53
C ALA A 43 0.87 18.93 9.63
N ALA A 44 1.55 18.45 8.58
CA ALA A 44 3.01 18.54 8.45
C ALA A 44 3.49 19.91 7.92
N GLY A 45 2.58 20.86 7.70
CA GLY A 45 2.90 22.20 7.24
C GLY A 45 3.41 22.25 5.80
N ILE A 46 3.07 21.26 4.98
CA ILE A 46 3.46 21.22 3.57
C ILE A 46 2.42 21.97 2.75
N THR A 47 2.84 23.06 2.11
CA THR A 47 1.99 23.85 1.21
C THR A 47 2.43 23.62 -0.22
N GLY A 48 1.78 22.70 -0.94
CA GLY A 48 2.06 22.45 -2.36
C GLY A 48 1.97 20.98 -2.76
N GLU A 49 2.48 20.67 -3.95
CA GLU A 49 2.49 19.30 -4.46
C GLU A 49 3.43 18.41 -3.64
N VAL A 50 2.92 17.23 -3.27
CA VAL A 50 3.68 16.17 -2.63
C VAL A 50 3.84 14.99 -3.58
N ARG A 51 5.03 14.38 -3.56
CA ARG A 51 5.24 13.07 -4.17
C ARG A 51 4.97 12.02 -3.12
N VAL A 52 4.11 11.05 -3.45
CA VAL A 52 3.80 9.95 -2.55
C VAL A 52 4.11 8.65 -3.28
N SER A 53 4.95 7.80 -2.67
CA SER A 53 5.15 6.43 -3.12
C SER A 53 4.24 5.49 -2.35
N THR A 54 3.78 4.45 -3.03
CA THR A 54 3.03 3.35 -2.42
C THR A 54 3.96 2.15 -2.26
N GLU A 55 4.00 1.60 -1.07
CA GLU A 55 4.72 0.37 -0.75
C GLU A 55 3.74 -0.69 -0.24
N PHE A 56 3.92 -1.94 -0.68
CA PHE A 56 3.12 -3.07 -0.22
C PHE A 56 4.01 -3.99 0.61
N LEU A 57 3.77 -4.06 1.92
CA LEU A 57 4.46 -4.99 2.80
C LEU A 57 3.73 -6.31 2.84
N GLY A 58 4.34 -7.35 2.26
CA GLY A 58 3.78 -8.70 2.19
C GLY A 58 3.11 -9.01 0.85
N HIS A 59 2.47 -10.18 0.75
CA HIS A 59 1.84 -10.69 -0.46
C HIS A 59 0.43 -11.21 -0.15
N GLY A 60 -0.49 -11.07 -1.11
CA GLY A 60 -1.85 -11.60 -0.99
C GLY A 60 -2.70 -10.91 0.08
N ALA A 61 -3.63 -11.65 0.69
CA ALA A 61 -4.62 -11.20 1.68
C ALA A 61 -4.05 -10.44 2.89
N GLY A 62 -2.76 -10.63 3.19
CA GLY A 62 -2.06 -10.03 4.33
C GLY A 62 -1.18 -8.83 3.97
N ALA A 63 -1.18 -8.38 2.71
CA ALA A 63 -0.38 -7.22 2.31
C ALA A 63 -0.86 -5.96 3.03
N THR A 64 0.07 -5.19 3.57
CA THR A 64 -0.21 -3.87 4.17
C THR A 64 0.18 -2.79 3.18
N VAL A 65 -0.74 -1.85 2.94
CA VAL A 65 -0.50 -0.68 2.08
C VAL A 65 0.11 0.43 2.91
N LEU A 66 1.31 0.85 2.54
CA LEU A 66 2.00 2.02 3.09
C LEU A 66 2.07 3.14 2.07
N ARG A 67 1.96 4.38 2.56
CA ARG A 67 2.09 5.60 1.77
C ARG A 67 3.16 6.49 2.36
N ASN A 68 4.18 6.76 1.56
CA ASN A 68 5.36 7.49 2.00
C ASN A 68 5.44 8.80 1.22
N VAL A 69 5.39 9.91 1.94
CA VAL A 69 5.66 11.22 1.38
C VAL A 69 7.16 11.32 1.16
N GLN A 70 7.56 11.73 -0.05
CA GLN A 70 8.96 11.87 -0.42
C GLN A 70 9.44 13.30 -0.14
N PRO A 71 10.65 13.48 0.42
CA PRO A 71 11.28 14.79 0.47
C PRO A 71 11.58 15.30 -0.94
N GLY A 72 11.71 16.62 -1.07
CA GLY A 72 11.91 17.26 -2.35
C GLY A 72 12.23 18.75 -2.21
N PRO A 73 12.27 19.49 -3.33
CA PRO A 73 12.68 20.90 -3.32
C PRO A 73 11.84 21.80 -2.40
N ASN A 74 10.58 21.41 -2.11
CA ASN A 74 9.65 22.15 -1.25
C ASN A 74 9.16 21.34 -0.04
N VAL A 75 9.71 20.15 0.20
CA VAL A 75 9.32 19.25 1.29
C VAL A 75 10.56 18.77 2.00
N THR A 76 10.75 19.19 3.25
CA THR A 76 11.89 18.74 4.05
C THR A 76 11.74 17.27 4.46
N GLU A 77 12.85 16.63 4.82
CA GLU A 77 12.85 15.26 5.35
C GLU A 77 11.96 15.13 6.59
N ALA A 78 11.98 16.13 7.48
CA ALA A 78 11.16 16.14 8.68
C ALA A 78 9.65 16.19 8.36
N GLN A 79 9.25 17.06 7.43
CA GLN A 79 7.86 17.16 7.00
C GLN A 79 7.39 15.89 6.30
N ALA A 80 8.22 15.32 5.42
CA ALA A 80 7.95 14.06 4.75
C ALA A 80 7.79 12.90 5.74
N ALA A 81 8.67 12.80 6.74
CA ALA A 81 8.60 11.79 7.79
C ALA A 81 7.36 11.96 8.67
N GLN A 82 7.03 13.19 9.06
CA GLN A 82 5.84 13.48 9.86
C GLN A 82 4.55 13.13 9.10
N ALA A 83 4.42 13.56 7.85
CA ALA A 83 3.25 13.25 7.03
C ALA A 83 3.14 11.73 6.81
N THR A 84 4.25 11.06 6.48
CA THR A 84 4.30 9.59 6.33
C THR A 84 3.85 8.86 7.60
N SER A 85 4.32 9.30 8.77
CA SER A 85 3.93 8.70 10.05
C SER A 85 2.42 8.87 10.30
N CYS A 86 1.87 10.07 10.04
CA CYS A 86 0.45 10.37 10.19
C CYS A 86 -0.44 9.57 9.24
N ILE A 87 -0.01 9.37 7.98
CA ILE A 87 -0.81 8.67 6.96
C ILE A 87 -0.97 7.18 7.30
N ASN A 88 0.08 6.56 7.85
CA ASN A 88 0.12 5.12 8.09
C ASN A 88 -0.26 4.71 9.53
N THR A 89 -0.81 5.63 10.35
CA THR A 89 -1.18 5.36 11.75
C THR A 89 -2.49 4.61 11.89
#